data_AF-A0A2V8MIA9-F1
#
_entry.id   AF-A0A2V8MIA9-F1
#
_cell.length_a   1.000
_cell.length_b   1.000
_cell.length_c   1.000
_cell.angle_alpha   90.00
_cell.angle_beta   90.00
_cell.angle_gamma   90.00
#
_symmetry.space_group_name_H-M   'P 1'
#
loop_
_entity.id
_entity.type
_entity.pdbx_description
1 polymer ?
#
loop_
_entity_poly.entity_id
_entity_poly.type
_entity_poly.pdbx_seq_one_letter_code
_entity_poly.pdbx_strand_id
1 'polypeptide(L)'
;MVCERASVVGGTSAISGGALWIPGTRQAVAGGFKDSPEQVRMYLRGVLGESYREEIIDAFLQQGPEALAFLEDHTELKYSVRELSPDYYPELPGATECGRALEVSEFDGSKLGGYFARLRPPPACMMGFGGMMVNRLDIHHYLNMRRSLRSVIHLGR
;
A
#
# COMPACT_ATOMS: atom_id res chain seq x y z
N MET A 1 11.60 -21.33 -9.15
CA MET A 1 10.28 -21.98 -9.18
C MET A 1 9.43 -21.35 -8.09
N VAL A 2 8.14 -21.07 -8.34
CA VAL A 2 7.20 -20.51 -7.34
C VAL A 2 6.10 -21.55 -7.10
N CYS A 3 5.81 -21.86 -5.84
CA CYS A 3 4.78 -22.83 -5.45
C CYS A 3 3.63 -22.11 -4.73
N GLU A 4 2.42 -22.19 -5.28
CA GLU A 4 1.18 -21.69 -4.68
C GLU A 4 0.29 -22.88 -4.35
N ARG A 5 -0.30 -22.90 -3.16
CA ARG A 5 -1.17 -24.00 -2.70
C ARG A 5 -2.55 -23.91 -3.36
N ALA A 6 -3.09 -22.70 -3.51
CA ALA A 6 -4.39 -22.48 -4.10
C ALA A 6 -4.36 -22.61 -5.63
N SER A 7 -5.53 -22.70 -6.25
CA SER A 7 -5.68 -22.64 -7.71
C SER A 7 -5.46 -21.24 -8.30
N VAL A 8 -5.36 -20.21 -7.44
CA VAL A 8 -5.16 -18.80 -7.78
C VAL A 8 -4.04 -18.20 -6.94
N VAL A 9 -3.34 -17.19 -7.48
CA VAL A 9 -2.21 -16.53 -6.83
C VAL A 9 -2.64 -15.33 -5.98
N GLY A 10 -1.85 -15.04 -4.95
CA GLY A 10 -1.88 -13.77 -4.22
C GLY A 10 -2.44 -13.82 -2.80
N GLY A 11 -3.13 -14.91 -2.40
CA GLY A 11 -3.53 -15.13 -1.01
C GLY A 11 -4.21 -13.93 -0.34
N THR A 12 -3.84 -13.61 0.90
CA THR A 12 -4.34 -12.43 1.61
C THR A 12 -3.81 -11.12 1.03
N SER A 13 -2.62 -11.12 0.42
CA SER A 13 -2.04 -9.92 -0.21
C SER A 13 -2.91 -9.39 -1.35
N ALA A 14 -3.48 -10.27 -2.18
CA ALA A 14 -4.41 -9.89 -3.25
C ALA A 14 -5.77 -9.33 -2.75
N ILE A 15 -6.09 -9.55 -1.47
CA ILE A 15 -7.29 -9.02 -0.82
C ILE A 15 -6.98 -7.76 -0.01
N SER A 16 -5.72 -7.60 0.43
CA SER A 16 -5.30 -6.44 1.20
C SER A 16 -5.54 -5.14 0.42
N GLY A 17 -5.69 -4.02 1.11
CA GLY A 17 -5.80 -2.70 0.48
C GLY A 17 -4.50 -2.22 -0.20
N GLY A 18 -3.49 -3.09 -0.36
CA GLY A 18 -2.23 -2.78 -1.02
C GLY A 18 -1.34 -1.78 -0.29
N ALA A 19 -1.71 -1.34 0.92
CA ALA A 19 -0.95 -0.36 1.68
C ALA A 19 0.35 -0.98 2.21
N LEU A 20 1.45 -0.24 2.10
CA LEU A 20 2.74 -0.58 2.67
C LEU A 20 3.15 0.46 3.69
N TRP A 21 3.83 0.04 4.75
CA TRP A 21 4.48 0.94 5.69
C TRP A 21 5.98 0.73 5.56
N ILE A 22 6.66 1.64 4.86
CA ILE A 22 8.11 1.62 4.62
C ILE A 22 8.61 3.06 4.72
N PRO A 23 9.37 3.41 5.77
CA PRO A 23 10.00 4.72 5.90
C PRO A 23 11.13 4.92 4.89
N GLY A 24 11.48 6.18 4.61
CA GLY A 24 12.68 6.52 3.82
C GLY A 24 12.63 6.13 2.35
N THR A 25 11.43 5.95 1.78
CA THR A 25 11.25 5.59 0.37
C THR A 25 11.52 6.77 -0.57
N ARG A 26 11.86 6.48 -1.84
CA ARG A 26 12.09 7.52 -2.88
C ARG A 26 10.90 8.46 -3.02
N GLN A 27 9.69 7.92 -2.92
CA GLN A 27 8.43 8.64 -2.97
C GLN A 27 8.30 9.61 -1.79
N ALA A 28 8.62 9.17 -0.57
CA ALA A 28 8.50 10.00 0.63
C ALA A 28 9.48 11.17 0.56
N VAL A 29 10.72 10.89 0.14
CA VAL A 29 11.76 11.90 -0.06
C VAL A 29 11.36 12.90 -1.16
N ALA A 30 10.87 12.41 -2.31
CA ALA A 30 10.42 13.25 -3.42
C ALA A 30 9.19 14.11 -3.05
N GLY A 31 8.31 13.59 -2.20
CA GLY A 31 7.18 14.32 -1.63
C GLY A 31 7.55 15.36 -0.57
N GLY A 32 8.84 15.48 -0.21
CA GLY A 32 9.33 16.44 0.78
C GLY A 32 9.01 16.06 2.22
N PHE A 33 8.58 14.82 2.48
CA PHE A 33 8.31 14.35 3.83
C PHE A 33 9.62 14.20 4.59
N LYS A 34 9.67 14.81 5.78
CA LYS A 34 10.84 14.78 6.65
C LYS A 34 10.65 13.73 7.72
N ASP A 35 11.39 12.64 7.60
CA ASP A 35 11.48 11.59 8.60
C ASP A 35 12.94 11.16 8.74
N SER A 36 13.28 10.49 9.83
CA SER A 36 14.64 10.02 10.07
C SER A 36 14.64 8.61 10.66
N PRO A 37 15.66 7.79 10.36
CA PRO A 37 15.82 6.48 10.97
C PRO A 37 15.74 6.51 12.51
N GLU A 38 16.25 7.58 13.14
CA GLU A 38 16.23 7.76 14.60
C GLU A 38 14.80 7.93 15.13
N GLN A 39 13.96 8.74 14.47
CA GLN A 39 12.56 8.91 14.84
C GLN A 39 11.77 7.60 14.63
N VAL A 40 12.06 6.88 13.55
CA VAL A 40 11.41 5.59 13.32
C VAL A 40 11.80 4.57 14.38
N ARG A 41 13.09 4.46 14.72
CA ARG A 41 13.55 3.55 15.80
C ARG A 41 12.90 3.90 17.13
N MET A 42 12.80 5.19 17.46
CA MET A 42 12.15 5.65 18.68
C MET A 42 10.68 5.22 18.72
N TYR A 43 9.95 5.41 17.61
CA TYR A 43 8.56 4.97 17.48
C TYR A 43 8.42 3.45 17.62
N LEU A 44 9.19 2.68 16.84
CA LEU A 44 9.13 1.22 16.86
C LEU A 44 9.55 0.63 18.21
N ARG A 45 10.46 1.28 18.94
CA ARG A 45 10.82 0.88 20.30
C ARG A 45 9.65 1.05 21.28
N GLY A 46 8.88 2.13 21.14
CA GLY A 46 7.65 2.34 21.91
C GLY A 46 6.55 1.32 21.55
N VAL A 47 6.34 1.06 20.25
CA VAL A 47 5.29 0.14 19.78
C VAL A 47 5.60 -1.31 20.13
N LEU A 48 6.84 -1.76 19.94
CA LEU A 48 7.21 -3.17 20.09
C LEU A 48 7.59 -3.55 21.52
N GLY A 49 8.02 -2.59 22.35
CA GLY A 49 8.43 -2.85 23.73
C GLY A 49 9.46 -3.98 23.83
N GLU A 50 9.14 -5.02 24.60
CA GLU A 50 10.00 -6.19 24.80
C GLU A 50 10.26 -7.00 23.51
N SER A 51 9.41 -6.85 22.49
CA SER A 51 9.60 -7.51 21.18
C SER A 51 10.55 -6.74 20.25
N TYR A 52 11.07 -5.59 20.67
CA TYR A 52 11.98 -4.79 19.85
C TYR A 52 13.31 -5.54 19.65
N ARG A 53 13.65 -5.82 18.38
CA ARG A 53 14.93 -6.41 17.99
C ARG A 53 15.68 -5.47 17.05
N GLU A 54 16.71 -4.83 17.59
CA GLU A 54 17.48 -3.78 16.90
C GLU A 54 18.00 -4.23 15.53
N GLU A 55 18.60 -5.41 15.46
CA GLU A 55 19.14 -5.99 14.23
C GLU A 55 18.08 -6.12 13.12
N ILE A 56 16.85 -6.46 13.47
CA ILE A 56 15.75 -6.59 12.50
C ILE A 56 15.25 -5.22 12.06
N ILE A 57 15.15 -4.28 12.99
CA ILE A 57 14.71 -2.92 12.67
C ILE A 57 15.74 -2.22 11.78
N ASP A 58 17.03 -2.36 12.08
CA ASP A 58 18.09 -1.79 11.25
C ASP A 58 18.10 -2.40 9.84
N ALA A 59 17.99 -3.73 9.74
CA ALA A 59 17.85 -4.39 8.45
C ALA A 59 16.60 -3.90 7.69
N PHE A 60 15.47 -3.73 8.37
CA PHE A 60 14.24 -3.24 7.77
C PHE A 60 14.36 -1.78 7.27
N LEU A 61 14.96 -0.89 8.07
CA LEU A 61 15.15 0.51 7.70
C LEU A 61 16.14 0.68 6.55
N GLN A 62 17.17 -0.17 6.48
CA GLN A 62 18.13 -0.15 5.40
C GLN A 62 17.57 -0.79 4.12
N GLN A 63 17.05 -2.00 4.21
CA GLN A 63 16.69 -2.82 3.05
C GLN A 63 15.25 -2.60 2.57
N GLY A 64 14.35 -2.09 3.41
CA GLY A 64 12.96 -1.82 3.05
C GLY A 64 12.80 -0.90 1.84
N PRO A 65 13.35 0.33 1.85
CA PRO A 65 13.27 1.22 0.69
C PRO A 65 14.03 0.68 -0.53
N GLU A 66 15.13 -0.05 -0.34
CA GLU A 66 15.88 -0.70 -1.42
C GLU A 66 15.06 -1.80 -2.11
N ALA A 67 14.36 -2.63 -1.33
CA ALA A 67 13.50 -3.69 -1.84
C ALA A 67 12.31 -3.14 -2.63
N LEU A 68 11.67 -2.08 -2.13
CA LEU A 68 10.59 -1.41 -2.86
C LEU A 68 11.11 -0.82 -4.17
N ALA A 69 12.23 -0.08 -4.12
CA ALA A 69 12.87 0.49 -5.28
C ALA A 69 13.21 -0.58 -6.34
N PHE A 70 13.78 -1.71 -5.91
CA PHE A 70 14.07 -2.83 -6.81
C PHE A 70 12.81 -3.34 -7.52
N LEU A 71 11.71 -3.54 -6.79
CA LEU A 71 10.45 -3.98 -7.39
C LEU A 71 9.91 -2.96 -8.39
N GLU A 72 9.94 -1.67 -8.07
CA GLU A 72 9.47 -0.61 -8.98
C GLU A 72 10.37 -0.44 -10.21
N ASP A 73 11.68 -0.69 -10.08
CA ASP A 73 12.65 -0.58 -11.17
C ASP A 73 12.57 -1.78 -12.13
N HIS A 74 12.11 -2.95 -11.66
CA HIS A 74 12.11 -4.20 -12.44
C HIS A 74 10.71 -4.74 -12.77
N THR A 75 9.64 -4.08 -12.34
CA THR A 75 8.26 -4.49 -12.58
C THR A 75 7.35 -3.30 -12.87
N GLU A 76 6.10 -3.58 -13.24
CA GLU A 76 5.05 -2.55 -13.40
C GLU A 76 4.48 -2.05 -12.06
N LEU A 77 4.95 -2.58 -10.92
CA LEU A 77 4.51 -2.15 -9.60
C LEU A 77 4.90 -0.69 -9.37
N LYS A 78 3.95 0.13 -8.90
CA LYS A 78 4.17 1.53 -8.53
C LYS A 78 3.46 1.84 -7.24
N TYR A 79 4.10 2.64 -6.41
CA TYR A 79 3.57 3.15 -5.16
C TYR A 79 3.62 4.67 -5.11
N SER A 80 2.66 5.26 -4.41
CA SER A 80 2.63 6.67 -4.04
C SER A 80 2.52 6.81 -2.52
N VAL A 81 3.13 7.86 -1.97
CA VAL A 81 2.98 8.16 -0.53
C VAL A 81 1.57 8.63 -0.27
N ARG A 82 0.98 8.14 0.82
CA ARG A 82 -0.26 8.69 1.32
C ARG A 82 0.02 10.00 2.05
N GLU A 83 -0.54 11.10 1.53
CA GLU A 83 -0.28 12.46 2.05
C GLU A 83 -0.60 12.60 3.55
N LEU A 84 -1.71 12.00 4.00
CA LEU A 84 -2.09 11.96 5.41
C LEU A 84 -2.39 10.52 5.83
N SER A 85 -1.49 9.96 6.61
CA SER A 85 -1.60 8.61 7.17
C SER A 85 -0.87 8.52 8.50
N PRO A 86 -1.52 8.98 9.59
CA PRO A 86 -0.90 8.92 10.90
C PRO A 86 -0.56 7.50 11.30
N ASP A 87 0.59 7.37 11.96
CA ASP A 87 0.94 6.18 12.70
C ASP A 87 -0.16 5.84 13.72
N TYR A 88 -0.39 4.54 13.95
CA TYR A 88 -1.52 4.08 14.77
C TYR A 88 -1.45 4.46 16.24
N TYR A 89 -0.26 4.78 16.75
CA TYR A 89 -0.03 5.23 18.13
C TYR A 89 0.58 6.64 18.12
N PRO A 90 -0.20 7.68 17.77
CA PRO A 90 0.31 9.04 17.60
C PRO A 90 0.86 9.67 18.89
N GLU A 91 0.50 9.13 20.05
CA GLU A 91 1.00 9.54 21.35
C GLU A 91 2.44 9.10 21.64
N LEU A 92 2.97 8.14 20.89
CA LEU A 92 4.31 7.62 21.11
C LEU A 92 5.38 8.56 20.53
N PRO A 93 6.52 8.74 21.22
CA PRO A 93 7.65 9.48 20.68
C PRO A 93 8.08 8.93 19.33
N GLY A 94 8.24 9.83 18.34
CA GLY A 94 8.69 9.49 17.00
C GLY A 94 7.59 9.07 16.03
N ALA A 95 6.32 9.06 16.47
CA ALA A 95 5.18 8.94 15.57
C ALA A 95 5.15 10.10 14.56
N THR A 96 4.61 9.85 13.37
CA THR A 96 4.39 10.86 12.33
C THR A 96 2.98 10.79 11.78
N GLU A 97 2.49 11.91 11.24
CA GLU A 97 1.21 12.00 10.54
C GLU A 97 1.30 11.54 9.07
N CYS A 98 2.51 11.49 8.51
CA CYS A 98 2.73 11.26 7.08
C CYS A 98 4.14 10.74 6.75
N GLY A 99 4.34 10.29 5.51
CA GLY A 99 5.67 9.96 4.96
C GLY A 99 6.13 8.50 5.12
N ARG A 100 5.45 7.68 5.93
CA ARG A 100 5.80 6.26 6.14
C ARG A 100 4.86 5.28 5.44
N ALA A 101 3.62 5.69 5.18
CA ALA A 101 2.63 4.84 4.53
C ALA A 101 2.54 5.14 3.03
N LEU A 102 2.55 4.08 2.22
CA LEU A 102 2.38 4.11 0.79
C LEU A 102 1.11 3.37 0.39
N GLU A 103 0.55 3.75 -0.74
CA GLU A 103 -0.53 3.04 -1.41
C GLU A 103 -0.12 2.64 -2.81
N VAL A 104 -0.57 1.46 -3.24
CA VAL A 104 -0.30 0.96 -4.57
C VAL A 104 -1.02 1.84 -5.58
N SER A 105 -0.31 2.26 -6.62
CA SER A 105 -0.91 2.96 -7.75
C SER A 105 -1.76 2.00 -8.57
N GLU A 106 -2.76 2.53 -9.26
CA GLU A 106 -3.63 1.73 -10.11
C GLU A 106 -2.84 1.02 -11.20
N PHE A 107 -3.22 -0.23 -11.45
CA PHE A 107 -2.60 -1.07 -12.45
C PHE A 107 -3.67 -1.62 -13.40
N ASP A 108 -3.45 -1.45 -14.70
CA ASP A 108 -4.32 -1.98 -15.74
C ASP A 108 -4.19 -3.51 -15.83
N GLY A 109 -5.18 -4.20 -15.26
CA GLY A 109 -5.25 -5.66 -15.25
C GLY A 109 -5.27 -6.30 -16.64
N SER A 110 -5.66 -5.58 -17.70
CA SER A 110 -5.67 -6.11 -19.06
C SER A 110 -4.26 -6.48 -19.55
N LYS A 111 -3.23 -5.80 -19.03
CA LYS A 111 -1.81 -6.09 -19.32
C LYS A 111 -1.39 -7.50 -18.90
N LEU A 112 -2.12 -8.14 -17.97
CA LEU A 112 -1.83 -9.51 -17.53
C LEU A 112 -2.31 -10.58 -18.52
N GLY A 113 -3.17 -10.22 -19.48
CA GLY A 113 -3.74 -11.16 -20.45
C GLY A 113 -4.33 -12.40 -19.77
N GLY A 114 -3.97 -13.60 -20.26
CA GLY A 114 -4.45 -14.86 -19.69
C GLY A 114 -4.07 -15.11 -18.22
N TYR A 115 -3.07 -14.38 -17.69
CA TYR A 115 -2.68 -14.50 -16.28
C TYR A 115 -3.67 -13.80 -15.34
N PHE A 116 -4.51 -12.89 -15.84
CA PHE A 116 -5.52 -12.22 -15.01
C PHE A 116 -6.46 -13.23 -14.34
N ALA A 117 -6.88 -14.27 -15.07
CA ALA A 117 -7.74 -15.34 -14.56
C ALA A 117 -7.09 -16.18 -13.46
N ARG A 118 -5.77 -16.07 -13.25
CA ARG A 118 -5.03 -16.76 -12.19
C ARG A 118 -4.94 -15.93 -10.91
N LEU A 119 -5.29 -14.64 -10.93
CA LEU A 119 -5.31 -13.80 -9.73
C LEU A 119 -6.48 -14.19 -8.83
N ARG A 120 -6.27 -14.11 -7.52
CA ARG A 120 -7.37 -14.26 -6.56
C ARG A 120 -8.37 -13.13 -6.74
N PRO A 121 -9.68 -13.42 -6.91
CA PRO A 121 -10.69 -12.39 -6.99
C PRO A 121 -10.85 -11.68 -5.63
N PRO A 122 -11.17 -10.38 -5.64
CA PRO A 122 -11.50 -9.67 -4.41
C PRO A 122 -12.73 -10.28 -3.72
N PRO A 123 -12.89 -10.09 -2.40
CA PRO A 123 -14.09 -10.52 -1.68
C PRO A 123 -15.35 -9.87 -2.26
N ALA A 124 -16.48 -10.58 -2.26
CA ALA A 124 -17.74 -10.07 -2.81
C ALA A 124 -18.21 -8.76 -2.19
N CYS A 125 -17.92 -8.53 -0.90
CA CYS A 125 -18.24 -7.28 -0.22
C CYS A 125 -17.38 -6.08 -0.66
N MET A 126 -16.24 -6.33 -1.32
CA MET A 126 -15.34 -5.32 -1.87
C MET A 126 -15.54 -5.12 -3.39
N MET A 127 -16.47 -5.86 -4.00
CA MET A 127 -16.80 -5.75 -5.41
C MET A 127 -18.02 -4.86 -5.62
N GLY A 128 -17.84 -3.76 -6.34
CA GLY A 128 -18.94 -2.96 -6.88
C GLY A 128 -19.43 -3.53 -8.20
N PHE A 129 -20.73 -3.40 -8.48
CA PHE A 129 -21.35 -3.66 -9.80
C PHE A 129 -20.96 -4.99 -10.47
N GLY A 130 -20.87 -6.08 -9.71
CA GLY A 130 -20.71 -7.43 -10.28
C GLY A 130 -19.29 -7.81 -10.71
N GLY A 131 -18.25 -7.09 -10.28
CA GLY A 131 -16.86 -7.52 -10.49
C GLY A 131 -15.78 -6.46 -10.44
N MET A 132 -16.13 -5.18 -10.23
CA MET A 132 -15.15 -4.09 -10.21
C MET A 132 -14.52 -3.96 -8.82
N MET A 133 -13.19 -3.99 -8.76
CA MET A 133 -12.44 -3.77 -7.53
C MET A 133 -12.53 -2.28 -7.19
N VAL A 134 -13.14 -1.96 -6.04
CA VAL A 134 -13.34 -0.58 -5.58
C VAL A 134 -12.12 -0.14 -4.77
N ASN A 135 -11.40 0.89 -5.21
CA ASN A 135 -10.30 1.48 -4.45
C ASN A 135 -10.82 2.45 -3.37
N ARG A 136 -10.01 2.75 -2.34
CA ARG A 136 -10.37 3.71 -1.28
C ARG A 136 -10.70 5.10 -1.81
N LEU A 137 -9.99 5.54 -2.86
CA LEU A 137 -10.27 6.80 -3.55
C LEU A 137 -11.64 6.82 -4.21
N ASP A 138 -12.11 5.66 -4.68
CA ASP A 138 -13.42 5.54 -5.29
C ASP A 138 -14.55 5.61 -4.28
N ILE A 139 -14.33 5.29 -2.99
CA ILE A 139 -15.38 5.30 -1.96
C ILE A 139 -16.05 6.68 -1.88
N HIS A 140 -15.28 7.77 -2.00
CA HIS A 140 -15.82 9.13 -2.03
C HIS A 140 -16.63 9.43 -3.32
N HIS A 141 -16.25 8.84 -4.45
CA HIS A 141 -16.99 8.96 -5.71
C HIS A 141 -18.26 8.09 -5.72
N TYR A 142 -18.22 6.90 -5.11
CA TYR A 142 -19.35 6.00 -4.93
C TYR A 142 -20.43 6.60 -4.02
N LEU A 143 -20.05 7.20 -2.89
CA LEU A 143 -20.99 7.85 -1.98
C LEU A 143 -21.69 9.08 -2.62
N ASN A 144 -21.09 9.66 -3.66
CA ASN A 144 -21.61 10.83 -4.38
C ASN A 144 -22.18 10.51 -5.77
N MET A 145 -22.32 9.24 -6.15
CA MET A 145 -22.78 8.81 -7.48
C MET A 145 -24.17 9.36 -7.87
N ARG A 146 -25.03 9.60 -6.87
CA ARG A 146 -26.37 10.18 -7.09
C ARG A 146 -26.35 11.71 -7.29
N ARG A 147 -25.18 12.36 -7.26
CA ARG A 147 -25.05 13.83 -7.22
C ARG A 147 -24.05 14.44 -8.21
N SER A 148 -23.28 13.64 -8.96
CA SER A 148 -22.26 14.19 -9.88
C SER A 148 -22.02 13.36 -11.13
N LEU A 149 -22.22 13.97 -12.30
CA LEU A 149 -21.91 13.40 -13.62
C LEU A 149 -20.40 13.18 -13.82
N ARG A 150 -19.53 13.94 -13.12
CA ARG A 150 -18.07 13.72 -13.18
C ARG A 150 -17.65 12.40 -12.53
N SER A 151 -18.34 11.97 -11.48
CA SER A 151 -18.07 10.69 -10.82
C SER A 151 -18.49 9.49 -11.69
N VAL A 152 -19.51 9.66 -12.55
CA VAL A 152 -19.93 8.61 -13.51
C VAL A 152 -18.88 8.42 -14.61
N ILE A 153 -18.25 9.51 -15.08
CA ILE A 153 -17.20 9.45 -16.12
C ILE A 153 -15.91 8.84 -15.56
N HIS A 154 -15.59 9.08 -14.28
CA HIS A 154 -14.40 8.52 -13.65
C HIS A 154 -14.47 6.99 -13.49
N LEU A 155 -15.66 6.45 -13.16
CA LEU A 155 -15.90 5.01 -12.98
C LEU A 155 -16.07 4.22 -14.29
N GLY A 156 -16.08 4.91 -15.44
CA GLY A 156 -16.24 4.29 -16.77
C GLY A 156 -14.95 4.20 -17.59
N ARG A 157 -13.82 4.59 -16.99
CA ARG A 157 -12.47 4.43 -17.56
C ARG A 157 -11.77 3.29 -16.85
#